data_AF-A0A969EW18-F1
#
_entry.id   AF-A0A969EW18-F1
#
_cell.length_a   1.000
_cell.length_b   1.000
_cell.length_c   1.000
_cell.angle_alpha   90.00
_cell.angle_beta   90.00
_cell.angle_gamma   90.00
#
_symmetry.space_group_name_H-M   'P 1'
#
loop_
_entity.id
_entity.type
_entity.pdbx_description
1 polymer ?
#
loop_
_entity_poly.entity_id
_entity_poly.type
_entity_poly.pdbx_seq_one_letter_code
_entity_poly.pdbx_strand_id
1 'polypeptide(L)' 'STTACALGTILFCGQTPTILMVDGPSLTGYMAPFTVVEASLWKVGQARPGDVINFSVIDQATVLRQRY' A
#
# COMPACT_ATOMS: atom_id res chain seq x y z
N SER A 1 5.40 11.19 -17.14
CA SER A 1 4.97 11.49 -15.76
C SER A 1 5.40 10.32 -14.90
N THR A 2 6.39 10.48 -14.04
CA THR A 2 6.87 9.41 -13.14
C THR A 2 6.48 9.76 -11.72
N THR A 3 5.90 8.80 -11.00
CA THR A 3 5.49 8.93 -9.61
C THR A 3 6.44 8.12 -8.74
N ALA A 4 6.91 8.70 -7.65
CA ALA A 4 7.70 7.99 -6.65
C ALA A 4 6.80 7.03 -5.87
N CYS A 5 7.29 5.82 -5.61
CA CYS A 5 6.57 4.84 -4.81
C CYS A 5 7.40 4.38 -3.62
N ALA A 6 6.71 4.23 -2.49
CA ALA A 6 7.25 3.74 -1.23
C ALA A 6 6.72 2.34 -0.92
N LEU A 7 7.28 1.69 0.10
CA LEU A 7 6.74 0.46 0.65
C LEU A 7 5.25 0.64 1.03
N GLY A 8 4.41 -0.31 0.62
CA GLY A 8 2.96 -0.28 0.85
C GLY A 8 2.16 0.54 -0.15
N THR A 9 2.79 1.14 -1.15
CA THR A 9 2.08 1.94 -2.17
C THR A 9 1.08 1.08 -2.94
N ILE A 10 -0.15 1.56 -3.11
CA ILE A 10 -1.18 0.93 -3.93
C ILE A 10 -1.20 1.59 -5.31
N LEU A 11 -0.74 0.84 -6.31
CA LEU A 11 -0.71 1.25 -7.70
C LEU A 11 -2.01 0.87 -8.40
N PHE A 12 -2.55 1.79 -9.20
CA PHE A 12 -3.68 1.51 -10.08
C PHE A 12 -3.17 1.27 -11.50
N CYS A 13 -2.77 0.02 -11.77
CA CYS A 13 -2.27 -0.44 -13.07
C CYS A 13 -3.40 -1.03 -13.91
N GLY A 14 -4.34 -0.20 -14.36
CA GLY A 14 -5.53 -0.66 -15.09
C GLY A 14 -6.61 -1.20 -14.16
N GLN A 15 -7.07 -2.43 -14.38
CA GLN A 15 -8.25 -2.98 -13.67
C GLN A 15 -7.93 -3.65 -12.33
N THR A 16 -6.67 -4.05 -12.11
CA THR A 16 -6.24 -4.71 -10.88
C THR A 16 -5.25 -3.82 -10.11
N PRO A 17 -5.56 -3.42 -8.88
CA PRO A 17 -4.61 -2.69 -8.06
C PRO A 17 -3.47 -3.60 -7.59
N THR A 18 -2.25 -3.05 -7.48
CA THR A 18 -1.06 -3.77 -7.01
C THR A 18 -0.48 -3.07 -5.79
N ILE A 19 -0.20 -3.82 -4.72
CA ILE A 19 0.47 -3.30 -3.52
C ILE A 19 1.97 -3.57 -3.64
N LEU A 20 2.78 -2.53 -3.48
CA LEU A 20 4.23 -2.66 -3.52
C LEU A 20 4.79 -3.10 -2.17
N MET A 21 5.40 -4.28 -2.15
CA MET A 21 6.11 -4.80 -0.99
C MET A 21 7.59 -4.38 -1.05
N VAL A 22 8.44 -4.91 -0.16
CA VAL A 22 9.85 -4.50 -0.01
C VAL A 22 10.67 -4.62 -1.30
N ASP A 23 10.30 -5.56 -2.17
CA ASP A 23 10.96 -5.79 -3.46
C ASP A 23 10.34 -4.99 -4.62
N GLY A 24 9.41 -4.06 -4.31
CA GLY A 24 8.75 -3.22 -5.30
C GLY A 24 9.70 -2.19 -5.94
N PRO A 25 9.41 -1.73 -7.17
CA PRO A 25 10.16 -0.65 -7.79
C PRO A 25 10.04 0.65 -6.99
N SER A 26 11.02 1.55 -7.12
CA SER A 26 10.99 2.87 -6.45
C SER A 26 10.31 3.97 -7.27
N LEU A 27 10.08 3.73 -8.56
CA LEU A 27 9.42 4.65 -9.50
C LEU A 27 8.39 3.90 -10.35
N THR A 28 7.29 4.57 -10.68
CA THR A 28 6.22 4.03 -11.51
C THR A 28 5.69 5.07 -12.50
N GLY A 29 5.13 4.61 -13.64
CA GLY A 29 4.38 5.44 -14.58
C GLY A 29 2.87 5.50 -14.28
N TYR A 30 2.42 4.83 -13.21
CA TYR A 30 1.02 4.69 -12.82
C TYR A 30 0.64 5.62 -11.67
N MET A 31 -0.67 5.83 -11.50
CA MET A 31 -1.22 6.59 -10.38
C MET A 31 -1.07 5.81 -9.06
N ALA A 32 -0.63 6.52 -8.01
CA ALA A 32 -0.37 5.97 -6.68
C ALA A 32 -1.00 6.85 -5.57
N PRO A 33 -2.33 6.81 -5.38
CA PRO A 33 -3.02 7.72 -4.45
C PRO A 33 -2.99 7.27 -2.98
N PHE A 34 -2.67 6.01 -2.70
CA PHE A 34 -2.76 5.44 -1.35
C PHE A 34 -1.49 4.65 -0.99
N THR A 35 -1.19 4.64 0.30
CA THR A 35 -0.09 3.87 0.88
C THR A 35 -0.59 3.16 2.13
N VAL A 36 -0.37 1.85 2.20
CA VAL A 36 -0.62 1.06 3.41
C VAL A 36 0.37 1.49 4.48
N VAL A 37 -0.14 1.79 5.67
CA VAL A 37 0.69 2.23 6.79
C VAL A 37 1.59 1.10 7.28
N GLU A 38 2.80 1.45 7.68
CA GLU A 38 3.84 0.51 8.12
C GLU A 38 3.33 -0.46 9.20
N ALA A 39 2.61 0.06 10.20
CA ALA A 39 2.02 -0.71 11.29
C ALA A 39 1.01 -1.79 10.83
N SER A 40 0.47 -1.69 9.62
CA SER A 40 -0.49 -2.64 9.04
C SER A 40 0.09 -3.51 7.93
N LEU A 41 1.32 -3.27 7.47
CA LEU A 41 1.95 -4.03 6.38
C LEU A 41 2.06 -5.52 6.66
N TRP A 42 2.25 -5.90 7.92
CA TRP A 42 2.33 -7.31 8.31
C TRP A 42 1.06 -8.10 7.94
N LYS A 43 -0.11 -7.46 7.94
CA LYS A 43 -1.38 -8.08 7.54
C LYS A 43 -1.37 -8.43 6.05
N VAL A 44 -0.83 -7.53 5.23
CA VAL A 44 -0.65 -7.74 3.79
C VAL A 44 0.36 -8.86 3.54
N GLY A 45 1.45 -8.91 4.30
CA GLY A 45 2.48 -9.96 4.18
C GLY A 45 2.00 -11.37 4.53
N GLN A 46 0.85 -11.51 5.21
CA GLN A 46 0.23 -12.81 5.52
C GLN A 46 -0.84 -13.22 4.51
N ALA A 47 -1.20 -12.35 3.55
CA ALA A 47 -2.26 -12.61 2.58
C ALA A 47 -1.89 -13.73 1.60
N ARG A 48 -2.91 -14.50 1.20
CA ARG A 48 -2.80 -15.63 0.28
C ARG A 48 -3.74 -15.44 -0.90
N PRO A 49 -3.50 -16.12 -2.05
CA PRO A 49 -4.44 -16.10 -3.15
C PRO A 49 -5.85 -16.51 -2.70
N GLY A 50 -6.84 -15.66 -3.02
CA GLY A 50 -8.24 -15.85 -2.61
C GLY A 50 -8.64 -15.09 -1.34
N ASP A 51 -7.70 -14.52 -0.59
CA ASP A 51 -8.03 -13.69 0.57
C ASP A 51 -8.67 -12.35 0.16
N VAL A 52 -9.63 -11.91 0.94
CA VAL A 52 -10.29 -10.61 0.78
C VAL A 52 -9.71 -9.61 1.79
N ILE A 53 -9.09 -8.55 1.28
CA ILE A 53 -8.55 -7.46 2.10
C ILE A 53 -9.45 -6.23 1.93
N ASN A 54 -9.93 -5.68 3.04
CA ASN A 54 -10.72 -4.44 3.05
C ASN A 54 -9.85 -3.29 3.57
N PHE A 55 -9.69 -2.24 2.76
CA PHE A 55 -8.96 -1.05 3.15
C PHE A 55 -9.89 -0.02 3.80
N SER A 56 -9.39 0.62 4.87
CA SER A 56 -10.05 1.76 5.49
C SER A 56 -9.11 2.95 5.42
N VAL A 57 -9.62 4.09 4.94
CA VAL A 57 -8.87 5.34 4.91
C VAL A 57 -8.75 5.86 6.34
N ILE A 58 -7.52 6.14 6.76
CA ILE A 58 -7.21 6.68 8.08
C ILE A 58 -6.41 7.96 7.94
N ASP A 59 -6.56 8.86 8.91
CA ASP A 59 -5.83 10.11 8.99
C ASP A 59 -4.46 9.93 9.66
N GLN A 60 -3.56 10.89 9.44
CA GLN A 60 -2.20 10.84 9.98
C GLN A 60 -2.16 10.74 11.51
N ALA A 61 -3.11 11.37 12.22
CA ALA A 61 -3.16 11.29 13.68
C ALA A 61 -3.44 9.87 14.17
N THR A 62 -4.32 9.12 13.50
CA THR A 62 -4.59 7.72 13.81
C THR A 62 -3.37 6.84 13.52
N VAL A 63 -2.62 7.11 12.45
CA VAL A 63 -1.38 6.39 12.12
C VAL A 63 -0.36 6.52 13.25
N LEU A 64 -0.15 7.75 13.74
CA LEU A 64 0.82 8.00 14.81
C LEU A 64 0.46 7.30 16.12
N ARG A 65 -0.84 7.14 16.41
CA ARG A 65 -1.29 6.38 17.59
C ARG A 65 -1.01 4.88 17.49
N GLN A 66 -0.96 4.32 16.28
CA GLN A 66 -0.71 2.89 16.05
C GLN A 66 0.79 2.53 16.01
N ARG A 67 1.68 3.52 16.06
CA ARG A 67 3.14 3.31 16.15
C ARG A 67 3.62 2.99 17.57
N TYR A 68 2.76 3.14 18.58
CA TYR A 68 3.01 2.90 20.00
C TYR A 68 1.97 1.91 20.55
#